data_AF-A0A924C9T8-F1
#
_entry.id   AF-A0A924C9T8-F1
#
_cell.length_a   1.000
_cell.length_b   1.000
_cell.length_c   1.000
_cell.angle_alpha   90.00
_cell.angle_beta   90.00
_cell.angle_gamma   90.00
#
_symmetry.space_group_name_H-M   'P 1'
#
loop_
_entity.id
_entity.type
_entity.pdbx_description
1 polymer ?
#
loop_
_entity_poly.entity_id
_entity_poly.type
_entity_poly.pdbx_seq_one_letter_code
_entity_poly.pdbx_strand_id
1 'polypeptide(L)' 'HTLGQLIALYEHKIFVQGVIWNIFSFDQFGVELGKVLAKKILPELQTDSSVDTHDSSTNGLINMFKKMR' A
#
# COMPACT_ATOMS: atom_id res chain seq x y z
N HIS A 1 11.02 -8.91 31.04
CA HIS A 1 10.06 -10.03 31.08
C HIS A 1 8.65 -9.57 30.71
N THR A 2 8.06 -8.61 31.42
CA THR A 2 6.66 -8.18 31.25
C THR A 2 6.28 -7.69 29.85
N LEU A 3 7.14 -6.91 29.17
CA LEU A 3 6.84 -6.41 27.82
C LEU A 3 6.65 -7.53 26.80
N GLY A 4 7.52 -8.56 26.83
CA GLY A 4 7.39 -9.71 25.92
C GLY A 4 6.11 -10.50 26.14
N GLN A 5 5.68 -10.65 27.39
CA GLN A 5 4.40 -11.28 27.71
C GLN A 5 3.20 -10.47 27.19
N LEU A 6 3.26 -9.14 27.27
CA LEU A 6 2.21 -8.28 26.72
C LEU A 6 2.17 -8.37 25.19
N ILE A 7 3.32 -8.38 24.50
CA ILE A 7 3.37 -8.55 23.04
C ILE A 7 2.77 -9.90 22.64
N ALA A 8 3.22 -10.99 23.26
CA ALA A 8 2.73 -12.35 22.98
C ALA A 8 1.22 -12.49 23.25
N LEU A 9 0.71 -11.84 24.29
CA LEU A 9 -0.74 -11.79 24.57
C LEU A 9 -1.51 -11.16 23.39
N TYR A 10 -1.01 -10.05 22.82
CA TYR A 10 -1.65 -9.40 21.67
C TYR A 10 -1.50 -10.20 20.37
N GLU A 11 -0.35 -10.84 20.14
CA GLU A 11 -0.15 -11.75 19.00
C GLU A 11 -1.18 -12.89 19.02
N HIS A 12 -1.37 -13.53 20.17
CA HIS A 12 -2.38 -14.59 20.30
C HIS A 12 -3.81 -14.08 20.22
N LYS A 13 -4.10 -12.88 20.75
CA LYS A 13 -5.41 -12.23 20.58
C LYS A 13 -5.74 -12.05 19.09
N ILE A 14 -4.81 -11.49 18.31
CA ILE A 14 -4.99 -11.26 16.87
C ILE A 14 -5.16 -12.59 16.13
N PHE A 15 -4.35 -13.60 16.46
CA PHE A 15 -4.48 -14.94 15.90
C PHE A 15 -5.87 -15.55 16.12
N VAL A 16 -6.37 -15.53 17.36
CA VAL A 16 -7.70 -16.07 17.69
C VAL A 16 -8.81 -15.34 16.92
N GLN A 17 -8.70 -14.00 16.80
CA GLN A 17 -9.65 -13.21 15.99
C GLN A 17 -9.64 -13.64 14.51
N GLY A 18 -8.46 -13.88 13.94
CA GLY A 18 -8.32 -14.38 12.56
C GLY A 18 -8.99 -15.73 12.34
N VAL A 19 -8.79 -16.66 13.27
CA VAL A 19 -9.44 -17.99 13.24
C VAL A 19 -10.96 -17.86 13.29
N ILE A 20 -11.50 -17.02 14.18
CA ILE A 20 -12.97 -16.80 14.30
C ILE A 20 -13.55 -16.21 13.01
N TRP A 21 -12.86 -15.25 12.40
CA TRP A 21 -13.31 -14.64 11.14
C TRP A 21 -13.02 -15.49 9.90
N ASN A 22 -12.35 -16.64 10.06
CA ASN A 22 -11.93 -17.50 8.96
C ASN A 22 -11.11 -16.74 7.89
N ILE A 23 -10.17 -15.92 8.35
CA ILE A 23 -9.22 -15.16 7.52
C ILE A 23 -7.78 -15.54 7.85
N PHE A 24 -6.87 -15.35 6.90
CA PHE A 24 -5.45 -15.61 7.08
C PHE A 24 -4.72 -14.43 7.73
N SER A 25 -4.45 -14.51 9.04
CA SER A 25 -3.73 -13.44 9.78
C SER A 25 -2.26 -13.25 9.41
N PHE A 26 -1.69 -14.15 8.60
CA PHE A 26 -0.26 -14.17 8.28
C PHE A 26 0.03 -13.83 6.82
N ASP A 27 -0.99 -13.54 6.01
CA ASP A 27 -0.81 -13.06 4.64
C ASP A 27 -0.93 -11.53 4.56
N GLN A 28 -0.51 -10.97 3.41
CA GLN A 28 -0.49 -9.53 3.19
C GLN A 28 -0.64 -9.17 1.70
N PHE A 29 -1.50 -9.88 0.96
CA PHE A 29 -1.65 -9.64 -0.49
C PHE A 29 -2.08 -8.21 -0.85
N GLY A 30 -2.79 -7.52 0.05
CA GLY A 30 -3.31 -6.17 -0.16
C GLY A 30 -2.24 -5.11 -0.44
N VAL A 31 -0.96 -5.36 -0.14
CA VAL A 31 0.13 -4.39 -0.37
C VAL A 31 0.66 -4.41 -1.80
N GLU A 32 0.40 -5.47 -2.58
CA GLU A 32 1.12 -5.73 -3.83
C GLU A 32 0.68 -4.80 -4.97
N LEU A 33 -0.62 -4.53 -5.09
CA LEU A 33 -1.13 -3.66 -6.17
C LEU A 33 -0.53 -2.24 -6.05
N GLY A 34 -0.49 -1.68 -4.85
CA GLY A 34 0.12 -0.36 -4.61
C GLY A 34 1.59 -0.32 -5.01
N LYS A 35 2.37 -1.37 -4.68
CA LYS A 35 3.78 -1.49 -5.10
C LYS A 35 3.92 -1.55 -6.62
N VAL A 36 3.05 -2.28 -7.31
CA VAL A 36 3.06 -2.39 -8.78
C VAL A 36 2.74 -1.04 -9.42
N LEU A 37 1.70 -0.34 -8.95
CA LEU A 37 1.30 0.96 -9.47
C LEU A 37 2.38 2.02 -9.24
N ALA A 38 2.92 2.11 -8.02
CA ALA A 38 3.97 3.07 -7.68
C ALA A 38 5.23 2.88 -8.53
N LYS A 39 5.65 1.63 -8.80
CA LYS A 39 6.78 1.32 -9.68
C LYS A 39 6.58 1.81 -11.12
N LYS A 40 5.34 1.81 -11.61
CA LYS A 40 4.99 2.33 -12.95
C LYS A 40 4.97 3.86 -12.99
N ILE A 41 4.40 4.49 -11.95
CA ILE A 41 4.26 5.96 -11.88
C ILE A 41 5.62 6.66 -11.63
N LEU A 42 6.52 6.04 -10.85
CA LEU A 42 7.81 6.65 -10.51
C LEU A 42 8.62 7.21 -11.71
N PRO A 43 8.87 6.45 -12.81
CA PRO A 43 9.58 6.99 -13.97
C PRO A 43 8.80 8.10 -14.68
N GLU A 44 7.48 8.04 -14.67
CA GLU A 44 6.64 9.07 -15.28
C GLU A 44 6.83 10.41 -14.56
N LEU A 45 7.03 10.43 -13.23
CA LEU A 45 7.29 11.65 -12.46
C LEU A 45 8.69 12.26 -12.73
N GLN A 46 9.62 11.51 -13.31
CA GLN A 46 10.98 11.98 -13.58
C GLN A 46 11.09 12.75 -14.90
N THR A 47 10.12 12.59 -15.80
CA THR A 47 10.09 13.22 -17.12
C THR A 47 9.18 14.45 -17.12
N ASP A 48 9.49 15.45 -17.95
CA ASP A 48 8.65 16.66 -18.06
C ASP A 48 7.49 16.52 -19.05
N SER A 49 7.37 15.37 -19.73
CA SER A 49 6.26 15.09 -20.67
C SER A 49 4.92 14.93 -19.96
N SER A 50 3.83 15.33 -20.63
CA SER A 50 2.48 15.04 -20.13
C SER A 50 2.18 13.53 -20.16
N VAL A 51 1.43 13.05 -19.17
CA VAL A 51 1.04 11.65 -19.02
C VAL A 51 -0.44 11.46 -19.38
N ASP A 52 -0.75 10.43 -20.18
CA ASP A 52 -2.10 10.06 -20.62
C ASP A 52 -2.41 8.55 -20.49
N THR A 53 -1.55 7.80 -19.79
CA THR A 53 -1.55 6.32 -19.75
C THR A 53 -2.43 5.70 -18.67
N HIS A 54 -2.94 6.48 -17.72
CA HIS A 54 -3.79 6.00 -16.61
C HIS A 54 -5.23 6.51 -16.74
N ASP A 55 -6.03 6.31 -15.69
CA ASP A 55 -7.34 6.96 -15.60
C ASP A 55 -7.20 8.50 -15.55
N SER A 56 -8.30 9.20 -15.83
CA SER A 56 -8.31 10.67 -15.95
C SER A 56 -7.94 11.38 -14.65
N SER A 57 -8.22 10.80 -13.47
CA SER A 57 -7.85 11.38 -12.19
C SER A 57 -6.34 11.29 -11.98
N THR A 58 -5.77 10.10 -12.18
CA THR A 58 -4.33 9.86 -12.03
C THR A 58 -3.51 10.71 -13.00
N ASN A 59 -3.89 10.74 -14.29
CA ASN A 59 -3.22 11.59 -15.29
C ASN A 59 -3.31 13.08 -14.92
N GLY A 60 -4.50 13.54 -14.50
CA GLY A 60 -4.71 14.92 -14.09
C GLY A 60 -3.82 15.34 -12.92
N LEU A 61 -3.73 14.50 -11.89
CA LEU A 61 -2.89 14.75 -10.72
C LEU A 61 -1.39 14.72 -11.05
N ILE A 62 -0.92 13.76 -11.85
CA ILE A 62 0.48 13.69 -12.29
C ILE A 62 0.86 14.96 -13.07
N ASN A 63 0.04 15.36 -14.04
CA ASN A 63 0.31 16.53 -14.86
C ASN A 63 0.23 17.83 -14.05
N MET A 64 -0.70 17.92 -13.08
CA MET A 64 -0.76 19.06 -12.16
C MET A 64 0.50 19.14 -11.29
N PHE A 65 0.92 18.02 -10.71
CA PHE A 65 2.15 17.93 -9.92
C PHE A 65 3.36 18.40 -10.74
N LYS A 66 3.51 17.93 -11.98
CA LYS A 66 4.59 18.35 -12.88
C LYS A 66 4.59 19.85 -13.18
N LYS A 67 3.42 20.50 -13.28
CA LYS A 67 3.31 21.95 -13.50
C LYS A 67 3.67 22.79 -12.26
N MET A 68 3.53 22.22 -11.07
CA MET A 68 3.79 22.92 -9.80
C MET A 68 5.22 22.77 -9.29
N ARG A 69 5.98 21.80 -9.82
CA ARG A 69 7.40 21.57 -9.52
C ARG A 69 8.28 22.59 -10.24
#